data_AF-A0A1G2Y469-F1
#
_entry.id   AF-A0A1G2Y469-F1
#
_cell.length_a   1.000
_cell.length_b   1.000
_cell.length_c   1.000
_cell.angle_alpha   90.00
_cell.angle_beta   90.00
_cell.angle_gamma   90.00
#
_symmetry.space_group_name_H-M   'P 1'
#
loop_
_entity.id
_entity.type
_entity.pdbx_description
1 polymer ?
#
loop_
_entity_poly.entity_id
_entity_poly.type
_entity_poly.pdbx_seq_one_letter_code
_entity_poly.pdbx_strand_id
1 'polypeptide(L)'
;MIAELVVFAAIVVIMGYMYLKGSIVRSFIFFINAIIASTVAISFFETAGRMLIGYGYGGQWIFMAVFVLIFAIFFILLLAISDKLAPDELYFGDLPDRVVRCIICIPLGMVLAGVLLIAVNLSPLPGKWPYERFDLENKNARPSAPDKSLILNADGLVAGFASAISKGSMAGSKSLDVFHPQLLNEFSLNRVISEESNPIMAGTDAITVKKAYEADSVLASSIQNRPAGSKLIVVETEIRNSSVKDGGALYAIETGTVTFTMGQVRLICKESPDTLTGTAEVIYPIGWLINETTLDPKAMTEEIKLTGADFPSGTKTLKFVFNIPSNTKPVMLQFKINAVDEITKLHKQQEEEI
;
A
#
# COMPACT_ATOMS: atom_id res chain seq x y z
N MET A 1 -17.81 -3.34 -12.26
CA MET A 1 -18.85 -4.38 -12.41
C MET A 1 -18.41 -5.74 -11.86
N ILE A 2 -17.24 -6.27 -12.24
CA ILE A 2 -16.75 -7.57 -11.72
C ILE A 2 -16.51 -7.52 -10.21
N ALA A 3 -15.78 -6.51 -9.71
CA ALA A 3 -15.53 -6.35 -8.27
C ALA A 3 -16.84 -6.30 -7.44
N GLU A 4 -17.84 -5.55 -7.90
CA GLU A 4 -19.17 -5.53 -7.27
C GLU A 4 -19.82 -6.92 -7.23
N LEU A 5 -19.77 -7.65 -8.35
CA LEU A 5 -20.30 -9.00 -8.41
C LEU A 5 -19.58 -9.94 -7.42
N VAL A 6 -18.28 -9.78 -7.22
CA VAL A 6 -17.52 -10.52 -6.20
C VAL A 6 -18.02 -10.18 -4.80
N VAL A 7 -18.25 -8.89 -4.50
CA VAL A 7 -18.78 -8.46 -3.19
C VAL A 7 -20.18 -9.03 -2.96
N PHE A 8 -21.09 -8.89 -3.92
CA PHE A 8 -22.44 -9.44 -3.83
C PHE A 8 -22.44 -10.98 -3.71
N ALA A 9 -21.62 -11.66 -4.51
CA ALA A 9 -21.51 -13.11 -4.46
C ALA A 9 -21.00 -13.59 -3.09
N ALA A 10 -19.98 -12.94 -2.53
CA ALA A 10 -19.47 -13.26 -1.20
C ALA A 10 -20.57 -13.12 -0.14
N ILE A 11 -21.30 -12.00 -0.14
CA ILE A 11 -22.42 -11.76 0.80
C ILE A 11 -23.48 -12.86 0.68
N VAL A 12 -23.93 -13.19 -0.53
CA VAL A 12 -24.97 -14.21 -0.75
C VAL A 12 -24.51 -15.60 -0.33
N VAL A 13 -23.28 -15.99 -0.67
CA VAL A 13 -22.73 -17.31 -0.30
C VAL A 13 -22.61 -17.45 1.22
N ILE A 14 -22.10 -16.44 1.90
CA ILE A 14 -21.94 -16.46 3.36
C ILE A 14 -23.30 -16.43 4.05
N MET A 15 -24.21 -15.60 3.57
CA MET A 15 -25.57 -15.54 4.09
C MET A 15 -26.28 -16.89 3.92
N GLY A 16 -26.15 -17.54 2.77
CA GLY A 16 -26.70 -18.88 2.54
C GLY A 16 -26.09 -19.93 3.47
N TYR A 17 -24.76 -19.92 3.63
CA TYR A 17 -24.07 -20.84 4.55
C TYR A 17 -24.53 -20.65 6.01
N MET A 18 -24.56 -19.42 6.51
CA MET A 18 -24.97 -19.12 7.88
C MET A 18 -26.47 -19.29 8.09
N TYR A 19 -27.28 -19.11 7.05
CA TYR A 19 -28.70 -19.45 7.08
C TYR A 19 -28.91 -20.97 7.22
N LEU A 20 -28.07 -21.81 6.63
CA LEU A 20 -28.26 -23.25 6.73
C LEU A 20 -27.62 -23.87 7.97
N LYS A 21 -26.49 -23.33 8.46
CA LYS A 21 -25.65 -23.98 9.47
C LYS A 21 -25.19 -23.08 10.62
N GLY A 22 -25.66 -21.84 10.69
CA GLY A 22 -25.22 -20.85 11.67
C GLY A 22 -26.26 -20.53 12.75
N SER A 23 -25.76 -20.02 13.86
CA SER A 23 -26.53 -19.33 14.92
C SER A 23 -26.10 -17.87 14.98
N ILE A 24 -26.85 -17.00 15.66
CA ILE A 24 -26.44 -15.59 15.89
C ILE A 24 -25.02 -15.50 16.45
N VAL A 25 -24.74 -16.27 17.51
CA VAL A 25 -23.45 -16.26 18.21
C VAL A 25 -22.34 -16.66 17.24
N ARG A 26 -22.56 -17.72 16.45
CA ARG A 26 -21.57 -18.19 15.47
C ARG A 26 -21.33 -17.16 14.36
N SER A 27 -22.37 -16.53 13.82
CA SER A 27 -22.20 -15.49 12.80
C SER A 27 -21.44 -14.28 13.34
N PHE A 28 -21.68 -13.88 14.59
CA PHE A 28 -20.93 -12.82 15.24
C PHE A 28 -19.45 -13.19 15.47
N ILE A 29 -19.18 -14.41 15.94
CA ILE A 29 -17.81 -14.93 16.10
C ILE A 29 -17.06 -14.92 14.76
N PHE A 30 -17.68 -15.41 13.68
CA PHE A 30 -17.09 -15.38 12.34
C PHE A 30 -16.76 -13.96 11.90
N PHE A 31 -17.66 -13.01 12.17
CA PHE A 31 -17.45 -11.61 11.84
C PHE A 31 -16.25 -11.00 12.57
N ILE A 32 -16.20 -11.14 13.90
CA ILE A 32 -15.10 -10.61 14.70
C ILE A 32 -13.77 -11.28 14.34
N ASN A 33 -13.76 -12.60 14.15
CA ASN A 33 -12.55 -13.33 13.77
C ASN A 33 -12.05 -12.94 12.38
N ALA A 34 -12.94 -12.69 11.41
CA ALA A 34 -12.54 -12.22 10.08
C ALA A 34 -11.90 -10.83 10.15
N ILE A 35 -12.45 -9.95 10.98
CA ILE A 35 -11.90 -8.62 11.23
C ILE A 35 -10.48 -8.70 11.85
N ILE A 36 -10.30 -9.52 12.89
CA ILE A 36 -9.01 -9.66 13.55
C ILE A 36 -7.99 -10.30 12.59
N ALA A 37 -8.37 -11.38 11.90
CA ALA A 37 -7.50 -12.07 10.96
C ALA A 37 -7.08 -11.17 9.79
N SER A 38 -7.97 -10.33 9.27
CA SER A 38 -7.62 -9.36 8.21
C SER A 38 -6.66 -8.28 8.69
N THR A 39 -6.84 -7.78 9.92
CA THR A 39 -5.91 -6.81 10.53
C THR A 39 -4.52 -7.42 10.71
N VAL A 40 -4.43 -8.67 11.17
CA VAL A 40 -3.17 -9.42 11.27
C VAL A 40 -2.55 -9.61 9.88
N ALA A 41 -3.33 -10.02 8.88
CA ALA A 41 -2.83 -10.19 7.51
C ALA A 41 -2.21 -8.90 6.96
N ILE A 42 -2.90 -7.76 7.09
CA ILE A 42 -2.38 -6.45 6.65
C ILE A 42 -1.11 -6.06 7.41
N SER A 43 -1.01 -6.40 8.69
CA SER A 43 0.14 -6.02 9.52
C SER A 43 1.41 -6.82 9.20
N PHE A 44 1.29 -8.07 8.73
CA PHE A 44 2.42 -8.99 8.62
C PHE A 44 2.78 -9.42 7.20
N PHE A 45 1.92 -9.18 6.19
CA PHE A 45 2.17 -9.69 4.83
C PHE A 45 3.47 -9.16 4.22
N GLU A 46 3.85 -7.90 4.48
CA GLU A 46 5.09 -7.34 3.94
C GLU A 46 6.33 -7.95 4.57
N THR A 47 6.32 -8.15 5.88
CA THR A 47 7.45 -8.73 6.62
C THR A 47 7.68 -10.17 6.19
N ALA A 48 6.61 -10.97 6.11
CA ALA A 48 6.68 -12.35 5.64
C ALA A 48 7.01 -12.43 4.14
N GLY A 49 6.46 -11.54 3.31
CA GLY A 49 6.77 -11.46 1.88
C GLY A 49 8.23 -11.13 1.62
N ARG A 50 8.80 -10.12 2.31
CA ARG A 50 10.22 -9.76 2.22
C ARG A 50 11.13 -10.92 2.59
N MET A 51 10.80 -11.66 3.65
CA MET A 51 11.55 -12.84 4.06
C MET A 51 11.59 -13.89 2.94
N LEU A 52 10.45 -14.19 2.30
CA LEU A 52 10.38 -15.19 1.23
C LEU A 52 11.05 -14.72 -0.07
N ILE A 53 11.00 -13.42 -0.38
CA ILE A 53 11.72 -12.81 -1.51
C ILE A 53 13.23 -12.96 -1.34
N GLY A 54 13.76 -12.78 -0.12
CA GLY A 54 15.18 -12.96 0.17
C GLY A 54 15.69 -14.38 -0.12
N TYR A 55 14.80 -15.39 -0.06
CA TYR A 55 15.10 -16.77 -0.47
C TYR A 55 14.87 -17.04 -1.97
N GLY A 56 14.40 -16.05 -2.73
CA GLY A 56 14.13 -16.18 -4.16
C GLY A 56 12.78 -16.87 -4.49
N TYR A 57 11.84 -16.95 -3.54
CA TYR A 57 10.55 -17.60 -3.77
C TYR A 57 9.44 -16.64 -4.20
N GLY A 58 8.51 -17.15 -5.01
CA GLY A 58 7.19 -16.56 -5.25
C GLY A 58 7.09 -15.36 -6.20
N GLY A 59 8.21 -14.70 -6.52
CA GLY A 59 8.22 -13.57 -7.46
C GLY A 59 7.20 -12.49 -7.07
N GLN A 60 6.56 -11.85 -8.06
CA GLN A 60 5.60 -10.76 -7.80
C GLN A 60 4.30 -11.21 -7.11
N TRP A 61 3.98 -12.51 -7.14
CA TRP A 61 2.76 -13.06 -6.52
C TRP A 61 2.90 -13.28 -5.01
N ILE A 62 4.11 -13.12 -4.47
CA ILE A 62 4.42 -13.49 -3.09
C ILE A 62 3.60 -12.70 -2.06
N PHE A 63 3.42 -11.39 -2.25
CA PHE A 63 2.66 -10.57 -1.30
C PHE A 63 1.19 -10.97 -1.25
N MET A 64 0.56 -11.23 -2.40
CA MET A 64 -0.80 -11.76 -2.46
C MET A 64 -0.89 -13.13 -1.75
N ALA A 65 0.00 -14.06 -2.08
CA ALA A 65 -0.04 -15.42 -1.54
C ALA A 65 0.16 -15.42 -0.01
N VAL A 66 1.13 -14.66 0.49
CA VAL A 66 1.40 -14.50 1.92
C VAL A 66 0.23 -13.83 2.62
N PHE A 67 -0.34 -12.78 2.05
CA PHE A 67 -1.49 -12.08 2.62
C PHE A 67 -2.69 -13.03 2.82
N VAL A 68 -3.06 -13.79 1.77
CA VAL A 68 -4.16 -14.76 1.83
C VAL A 68 -3.85 -15.90 2.81
N LEU A 69 -2.61 -16.38 2.83
CA LEU A 69 -2.18 -17.46 3.71
C LEU A 69 -2.25 -17.05 5.18
N ILE A 70 -1.72 -15.87 5.53
CA ILE A 70 -1.78 -15.35 6.91
C ILE A 70 -3.24 -15.17 7.32
N PHE A 71 -4.07 -14.56 6.46
CA PHE A 71 -5.50 -14.42 6.74
C PHE A 71 -6.15 -15.78 7.03
N ALA A 72 -5.97 -16.77 6.14
CA ALA A 72 -6.60 -18.08 6.28
C ALA A 72 -6.15 -18.81 7.55
N ILE A 73 -4.84 -18.82 7.85
CA ILE A 73 -4.28 -19.46 9.05
C ILE A 73 -4.87 -18.84 10.32
N PHE A 74 -4.81 -17.51 10.44
CA PHE A 74 -5.32 -16.83 11.64
C PHE A 74 -6.83 -16.93 11.76
N PHE A 75 -7.57 -16.86 10.65
CA PHE A 75 -9.01 -17.02 10.66
C PHE A 75 -9.42 -18.42 11.14
N ILE A 76 -8.80 -19.48 10.62
CA ILE A 76 -9.06 -20.87 11.05
C ILE A 76 -8.66 -21.08 12.51
N LEU A 77 -7.49 -20.56 12.92
CA LEU A 77 -7.02 -20.68 14.30
C LEU A 77 -7.99 -20.00 15.27
N LEU A 78 -8.40 -18.76 14.98
CA LEU A 78 -9.34 -18.02 15.81
C LEU A 78 -10.70 -18.72 15.87
N LEU A 79 -11.20 -19.24 14.74
CA LEU A 79 -12.43 -20.04 14.73
C LEU A 79 -12.32 -21.29 15.61
N ALA A 80 -11.22 -22.05 15.50
CA ALA A 80 -11.00 -23.24 16.32
C ALA A 80 -10.91 -22.91 17.82
N ILE A 81 -10.33 -21.76 18.18
CA ILE A 81 -10.31 -21.27 19.55
C ILE A 81 -11.71 -20.87 20.00
N SER A 82 -12.45 -20.10 19.20
CA SER A 82 -13.80 -19.66 19.53
C SER A 82 -14.78 -20.82 19.70
N ASP A 83 -14.70 -21.85 18.84
CA ASP A 83 -15.53 -23.05 18.94
C ASP A 83 -15.29 -23.82 20.26
N LYS A 84 -14.07 -23.75 20.83
CA LYS A 84 -13.77 -24.32 22.15
C LYS A 84 -14.21 -23.44 23.32
N LEU A 85 -14.21 -22.12 23.14
CA LEU A 85 -14.57 -21.17 24.20
C LEU A 85 -16.08 -20.95 24.32
N ALA A 86 -16.81 -21.10 23.22
CA ALA A 86 -18.27 -20.95 23.16
C ALA A 86 -18.92 -22.21 22.59
N PRO A 87 -18.87 -23.36 23.31
CA PRO A 87 -19.40 -24.62 22.81
C PRO A 87 -20.94 -24.63 22.74
N ASP A 88 -21.60 -23.82 23.55
CA ASP A 88 -23.07 -23.80 23.66
C ASP A 88 -23.68 -22.75 22.73
N GLU A 89 -24.64 -23.16 21.91
CA GLU A 89 -25.41 -22.27 21.06
C GLU A 89 -26.55 -21.62 21.86
N LEU A 90 -26.51 -20.29 22.00
CA LEU A 90 -27.62 -19.54 22.57
C LEU A 90 -28.78 -19.51 21.58
N TYR A 91 -29.91 -20.11 21.96
CA TYR A 91 -31.12 -20.15 21.14
C TYR A 91 -32.08 -19.01 21.51
N PHE A 92 -32.31 -18.10 20.56
CA PHE A 92 -33.20 -16.95 20.73
C PHE A 92 -34.57 -17.11 20.02
N GLY A 93 -34.89 -18.34 19.58
CA GLY A 93 -36.05 -18.62 18.74
C GLY A 93 -35.73 -18.58 17.25
N ASP A 94 -36.44 -19.40 16.46
CA ASP A 94 -36.18 -19.60 15.03
C ASP A 94 -36.17 -18.32 14.20
N LEU A 95 -37.19 -17.47 14.35
CA LEU A 95 -37.36 -16.29 13.51
C LEU A 95 -36.36 -15.17 13.85
N PRO A 96 -36.19 -14.78 15.13
CA PRO A 96 -35.15 -13.83 15.51
C PRO A 96 -33.74 -14.30 15.12
N ASP A 97 -33.41 -15.58 15.36
CA ASP A 97 -32.09 -16.13 15.02
C ASP A 97 -31.81 -16.05 13.51
N ARG A 98 -32.79 -16.44 12.69
CA ARG A 98 -32.71 -16.38 11.22
C ARG A 98 -32.49 -14.97 10.68
N VAL A 99 -33.20 -13.99 11.21
CA VAL A 99 -33.12 -12.61 10.72
C VAL A 99 -31.81 -11.97 11.14
N VAL A 100 -31.45 -12.07 12.42
CA VAL A 100 -30.26 -11.41 12.96
C VAL A 100 -28.99 -12.00 12.37
N ARG A 101 -28.88 -13.33 12.22
CA ARG A 101 -27.69 -13.93 11.60
C ARG A 101 -27.51 -13.48 10.15
N CYS A 102 -28.59 -13.34 9.37
CA CYS A 102 -28.52 -12.83 7.99
C CYS A 102 -28.03 -11.37 7.96
N ILE A 103 -28.47 -10.53 8.90
CA ILE A 103 -28.01 -9.14 9.00
C ILE A 103 -26.51 -9.09 9.31
N ILE A 104 -26.03 -9.91 10.26
CA ILE A 104 -24.59 -9.99 10.62
C ILE A 104 -23.74 -10.52 9.46
N CYS A 105 -24.31 -11.36 8.58
CA CYS A 105 -23.60 -11.89 7.42
C CYS A 105 -23.26 -10.84 6.36
N ILE A 106 -24.00 -9.72 6.30
CA ILE A 106 -23.72 -8.64 5.34
C ILE A 106 -22.33 -8.03 5.59
N PRO A 107 -22.01 -7.49 6.79
CA PRO A 107 -20.68 -6.96 7.06
C PRO A 107 -19.60 -8.05 7.05
N LEU A 108 -19.89 -9.29 7.46
CA LEU A 108 -18.95 -10.41 7.30
C LEU A 108 -18.60 -10.65 5.83
N GLY A 109 -19.60 -10.65 4.94
CA GLY A 109 -19.37 -10.77 3.50
C GLY A 109 -18.59 -9.61 2.91
N MET A 110 -18.82 -8.38 3.39
CA MET A 110 -17.98 -7.25 3.04
C MET A 110 -16.54 -7.43 3.50
N VAL A 111 -16.29 -7.94 4.71
CA VAL A 111 -14.92 -8.19 5.19
C VAL A 111 -14.23 -9.25 4.32
N LEU A 112 -14.86 -10.39 4.06
CA LEU A 112 -14.25 -11.44 3.24
C LEU A 112 -14.02 -11.00 1.79
N ALA A 113 -14.99 -10.27 1.20
CA ALA A 113 -14.80 -9.68 -0.13
C ALA A 113 -13.68 -8.64 -0.14
N GLY A 114 -13.60 -7.80 0.90
CA GLY A 114 -12.56 -6.79 1.03
C GLY A 114 -11.17 -7.39 1.11
N VAL A 115 -11.00 -8.48 1.88
CA VAL A 115 -9.75 -9.26 1.91
C VAL A 115 -9.39 -9.77 0.52
N LEU A 116 -10.35 -10.35 -0.22
CA LEU A 116 -10.10 -10.82 -1.59
C LEU A 116 -9.69 -9.68 -2.52
N LEU A 117 -10.39 -8.53 -2.48
CA LEU A 117 -10.06 -7.37 -3.30
C LEU A 117 -8.68 -6.78 -2.96
N ILE A 118 -8.29 -6.75 -1.68
CA ILE A 118 -6.94 -6.37 -1.26
C ILE A 118 -5.92 -7.35 -1.81
N ALA A 119 -6.16 -8.67 -1.71
CA ALA A 119 -5.28 -9.69 -2.25
C ALA A 119 -5.08 -9.51 -3.77
N VAL A 120 -6.14 -9.22 -4.51
CA VAL A 120 -6.05 -8.90 -5.94
C VAL A 120 -5.25 -7.63 -6.17
N ASN A 121 -5.40 -6.61 -5.33
CA ASN A 121 -4.58 -5.39 -5.40
C ASN A 121 -3.10 -5.62 -5.05
N LEU A 122 -2.75 -6.74 -4.42
CA LEU A 122 -1.37 -7.17 -4.20
C LEU A 122 -0.84 -8.10 -5.32
N SER A 123 -1.66 -8.41 -6.32
CA SER A 123 -1.27 -9.29 -7.43
C SER A 123 -0.70 -8.49 -8.61
N PRO A 124 0.17 -9.08 -9.44
CA PRO A 124 0.71 -8.45 -10.64
C PRO A 124 -0.29 -8.50 -11.81
N LEU A 125 -1.56 -8.22 -11.53
CA LEU A 125 -2.61 -8.13 -12.53
C LEU A 125 -2.71 -6.69 -13.05
N PRO A 126 -3.20 -6.47 -14.28
CA PRO A 126 -3.39 -5.13 -14.84
C PRO A 126 -4.24 -4.24 -13.91
N GLY A 127 -3.90 -2.95 -13.81
CA GLY A 127 -4.58 -1.99 -12.91
C GLY A 127 -6.09 -1.82 -13.12
N LYS A 128 -6.64 -2.30 -14.25
CA LYS A 128 -8.09 -2.34 -14.52
C LYS A 128 -8.84 -3.43 -13.72
N TRP A 129 -8.13 -4.42 -13.20
CA TRP A 129 -8.70 -5.56 -12.49
C TRP A 129 -8.46 -5.45 -10.96
N PRO A 130 -9.42 -5.79 -10.08
CA PRO A 130 -10.79 -6.22 -10.37
C PRO A 130 -11.71 -5.02 -10.68
N TYR A 131 -11.25 -3.81 -10.37
CA TYR A 131 -11.80 -2.54 -10.82
C TYR A 131 -10.66 -1.52 -10.91
N GLU A 132 -10.85 -0.53 -11.78
CA GLU A 132 -9.94 0.59 -11.93
C GLU A 132 -10.30 1.66 -10.90
N ARG A 133 -9.34 2.07 -10.07
CA ARG A 133 -9.52 3.10 -9.02
C ARG A 133 -9.14 4.52 -9.48
N PHE A 134 -8.18 4.60 -10.41
CA PHE A 134 -7.70 5.82 -11.04
C PHE A 134 -7.89 5.70 -12.55
N ASP A 135 -8.37 6.76 -13.19
CA ASP A 135 -8.48 6.80 -14.64
C ASP A 135 -7.08 6.85 -15.27
N LEU A 136 -6.63 5.73 -15.83
CA LEU A 136 -5.30 5.61 -16.41
C LEU A 136 -5.16 6.38 -17.73
N GLU A 137 -6.27 6.72 -18.38
CA GLU A 137 -6.27 7.54 -19.61
C GLU A 137 -6.00 9.01 -19.27
N ASN A 138 -6.43 9.44 -18.07
CA ASN A 138 -6.06 10.72 -17.51
C ASN A 138 -4.70 10.59 -16.80
N LYS A 139 -3.61 10.84 -17.54
CA LYS A 139 -2.21 10.78 -17.06
C LYS A 139 -1.95 11.53 -15.73
N ASN A 140 -2.85 12.44 -15.34
CA ASN A 140 -2.85 13.12 -14.05
C ASN A 140 -3.77 12.43 -13.03
N ALA A 141 -3.44 11.19 -12.65
CA ALA A 141 -4.09 10.53 -11.52
C ALA A 141 -4.01 11.44 -10.29
N ARG A 142 -5.10 11.58 -9.53
CA ARG A 142 -5.16 12.41 -8.32
C ARG A 142 -5.21 11.50 -7.10
N PRO A 143 -4.08 11.28 -6.39
CA PRO A 143 -4.03 10.30 -5.30
C PRO A 143 -4.99 10.62 -4.16
N SER A 144 -5.24 11.91 -3.91
CA SER A 144 -6.17 12.39 -2.88
C SER A 144 -7.65 12.27 -3.27
N ALA A 145 -7.97 12.01 -4.54
CA ALA A 145 -9.33 11.94 -5.05
C ALA A 145 -9.43 10.85 -6.14
N PRO A 146 -9.62 9.57 -5.75
CA PRO A 146 -9.74 8.48 -6.73
C PRO A 146 -10.96 8.69 -7.63
N ASP A 147 -10.79 8.45 -8.93
CA ASP A 147 -11.83 8.70 -9.95
C ASP A 147 -13.00 7.73 -9.85
N LYS A 148 -12.73 6.52 -9.35
CA LYS A 148 -13.72 5.43 -9.27
C LYS A 148 -13.63 4.75 -7.91
N SER A 149 -14.79 4.54 -7.29
CA SER A 149 -14.95 3.76 -6.07
C SER A 149 -16.03 2.70 -6.27
N LEU A 150 -15.94 1.62 -5.49
CA LEU A 150 -17.01 0.64 -5.41
C LEU A 150 -18.20 1.25 -4.67
N ILE A 151 -19.41 0.93 -5.13
CA ILE A 151 -20.67 1.21 -4.43
C ILE A 151 -20.60 0.58 -3.04
N LEU A 152 -20.16 -0.68 -2.98
CA LEU A 152 -19.84 -1.37 -1.74
C LEU A 152 -18.33 -1.42 -1.57
N ASN A 153 -17.77 -0.41 -0.89
CA ASN A 153 -16.34 -0.25 -0.64
C ASN A 153 -15.81 -1.25 0.42
N ALA A 154 -15.85 -2.53 0.07
CA ALA A 154 -15.51 -3.66 0.94
C ALA A 154 -14.02 -3.67 1.34
N ASP A 155 -13.12 -3.40 0.40
CA ASP A 155 -11.69 -3.25 0.67
C ASP A 155 -11.41 -1.99 1.50
N GLY A 156 -12.11 -0.89 1.23
CA GLY A 156 -12.09 0.32 2.07
C GLY A 156 -12.50 0.06 3.52
N LEU A 157 -13.52 -0.79 3.74
CA LEU A 157 -13.95 -1.19 5.07
C LEU A 157 -12.84 -1.97 5.81
N VAL A 158 -12.23 -2.96 5.16
CA VAL A 158 -11.16 -3.76 5.76
C VAL A 158 -9.91 -2.92 6.04
N ALA A 159 -9.45 -2.14 5.06
CA ALA A 159 -8.29 -1.27 5.21
C ALA A 159 -8.53 -0.16 6.25
N GLY A 160 -9.72 0.44 6.25
CA GLY A 160 -10.12 1.46 7.22
C GLY A 160 -10.17 0.93 8.64
N PHE A 161 -10.67 -0.30 8.83
CA PHE A 161 -10.68 -0.93 10.15
C PHE A 161 -9.27 -1.26 10.65
N ALA A 162 -8.42 -1.81 9.78
CA ALA A 162 -7.02 -2.08 10.13
C ALA A 162 -6.26 -0.78 10.47
N SER A 163 -6.47 0.30 9.70
CA SER A 163 -5.96 1.63 10.02
C SER A 163 -6.46 2.12 11.37
N ALA A 164 -7.77 2.01 11.66
CA ALA A 164 -8.35 2.42 12.93
C ALA A 164 -7.75 1.67 14.14
N ILE A 165 -7.55 0.35 14.04
CA ILE A 165 -6.85 -0.42 15.07
C ILE A 165 -5.41 0.07 15.23
N SER A 166 -4.70 0.29 14.12
CA SER A 166 -3.29 0.70 14.14
C SER A 166 -3.05 2.09 14.74
N LYS A 167 -4.07 2.95 14.79
CA LYS A 167 -4.04 4.28 15.44
C LYS A 167 -4.31 4.21 16.94
N GLY A 168 -5.04 3.17 17.37
CA GLY A 168 -5.58 3.06 18.72
C GLY A 168 -4.58 2.50 19.74
N SER A 169 -5.12 1.94 20.82
CA SER A 169 -4.35 1.34 21.92
C SER A 169 -3.55 0.09 21.53
N MET A 170 -3.80 -0.47 20.34
CA MET A 170 -3.07 -1.61 19.79
C MET A 170 -1.97 -1.19 18.79
N ALA A 171 -1.69 0.11 18.67
CA ALA A 171 -0.58 0.61 17.88
C ALA A 171 0.75 0.08 18.44
N GLY A 172 1.48 -0.69 17.62
CA GLY A 172 2.88 -1.02 17.93
C GLY A 172 3.78 0.22 17.82
N SER A 173 5.09 0.03 17.92
CA SER A 173 6.07 1.10 17.68
C SER A 173 6.03 1.64 16.24
N LYS A 174 5.45 0.87 15.31
CA LYS A 174 5.23 1.21 13.90
C LYS A 174 3.74 1.08 13.58
N SER A 175 3.06 2.21 13.37
CA SER A 175 1.64 2.25 12.99
C SER A 175 1.48 1.97 11.50
N LEU A 176 0.55 1.06 11.13
CA LEU A 176 0.19 0.84 9.73
C LEU A 176 -0.22 2.14 9.05
N ASP A 177 -0.98 3.01 9.72
CA ASP A 177 -1.42 4.27 9.14
C ASP A 177 -0.30 5.30 8.94
N VAL A 178 0.86 5.10 9.56
CA VAL A 178 2.06 5.89 9.25
C VAL A 178 2.74 5.36 8.00
N PHE A 179 2.88 4.03 7.87
CA PHE A 179 3.57 3.42 6.73
C PHE A 179 2.70 3.40 5.47
N HIS A 180 1.40 3.17 5.60
CA HIS A 180 0.46 3.09 4.48
C HIS A 180 -0.83 3.90 4.75
N PRO A 181 -0.74 5.23 4.86
CA PRO A 181 -1.89 6.09 5.12
C PRO A 181 -2.97 5.96 4.05
N GLN A 182 -2.58 5.58 2.82
CA GLN A 182 -3.48 5.40 1.70
C GLN A 182 -3.32 4.01 1.07
N LEU A 183 -3.19 2.97 1.90
CA LEU A 183 -2.93 1.57 1.53
C LEU A 183 -3.56 1.11 0.20
N LEU A 184 -4.85 1.38 -0.01
CA LEU A 184 -5.53 0.94 -1.23
C LEU A 184 -5.14 1.74 -2.47
N ASN A 185 -4.97 3.06 -2.34
CA ASN A 185 -4.49 3.91 -3.43
C ASN A 185 -3.07 3.49 -3.81
N GLU A 186 -2.26 3.23 -2.80
CA GLU A 186 -0.89 2.74 -2.90
C GLU A 186 -0.81 1.42 -3.68
N PHE A 187 -1.62 0.43 -3.32
CA PHE A 187 -1.64 -0.84 -4.05
C PHE A 187 -2.13 -0.69 -5.49
N SER A 188 -3.17 0.11 -5.72
CA SER A 188 -3.65 0.39 -7.09
C SER A 188 -2.60 1.11 -7.94
N LEU A 189 -1.91 2.12 -7.38
CA LEU A 189 -0.89 2.88 -8.10
C LEU A 189 0.36 2.05 -8.40
N ASN A 190 0.69 1.08 -7.54
CA ASN A 190 1.77 0.14 -7.80
C ASN A 190 1.53 -0.75 -9.02
N ARG A 191 0.26 -0.93 -9.43
CA ARG A 191 -0.18 -1.82 -10.53
C ARG A 191 -0.51 -1.10 -11.84
N VAL A 192 -0.38 0.22 -11.89
CA VAL A 192 -0.80 1.06 -13.03
C VAL A 192 -0.20 0.58 -14.36
N ILE A 193 1.08 0.21 -14.34
CA ILE A 193 1.77 -0.41 -15.48
C ILE A 193 2.31 -1.75 -15.02
N SER A 194 1.44 -2.67 -14.60
CA SER A 194 1.83 -4.03 -14.28
C SER A 194 1.99 -4.84 -15.58
N GLU A 195 3.03 -4.55 -16.34
CA GLU A 195 3.52 -5.41 -17.44
C GLU A 195 4.75 -6.21 -16.95
N GLU A 196 5.15 -7.27 -17.66
CA GLU A 196 6.32 -8.10 -17.27
C GLU A 196 7.59 -7.27 -17.01
N SER A 197 7.71 -6.11 -17.65
CA SER A 197 8.85 -5.19 -17.52
C SER A 197 8.83 -4.29 -16.29
N ASN A 198 7.69 -4.10 -15.61
CA ASN A 198 7.58 -3.22 -14.45
C ASN A 198 7.01 -3.97 -13.23
N PRO A 199 7.87 -4.50 -12.36
CA PRO A 199 7.44 -5.27 -11.21
C PRO A 199 6.78 -4.37 -10.16
N ILE A 200 5.79 -4.90 -9.45
CA ILE A 200 5.15 -4.22 -8.31
C ILE A 200 6.00 -4.20 -7.03
N MET A 201 7.15 -4.89 -7.04
CA MET A 201 8.04 -5.06 -5.89
C MET A 201 9.49 -4.76 -6.24
N ALA A 202 10.28 -4.48 -5.21
CA ALA A 202 11.74 -4.35 -5.27
C ALA A 202 12.40 -5.18 -4.15
N GLY A 203 13.72 -5.27 -4.15
CA GLY A 203 14.46 -5.76 -2.98
C GLY A 203 14.36 -4.79 -1.80
N THR A 204 14.66 -5.25 -0.59
CA THR A 204 14.54 -4.41 0.63
C THR A 204 15.43 -3.18 0.60
N ASP A 205 16.61 -3.31 0.00
CA ASP A 205 17.65 -2.28 -0.04
C ASP A 205 17.71 -1.60 -1.41
N ALA A 206 16.59 -1.60 -2.14
CA ALA A 206 16.56 -1.18 -3.52
C ALA A 206 16.71 0.34 -3.67
N ILE A 207 16.37 1.07 -2.61
CA ILE A 207 16.54 2.50 -2.48
C ILE A 207 17.37 2.84 -1.24
N THR A 208 18.12 3.94 -1.33
CA THR A 208 18.77 4.57 -0.18
C THR A 208 18.67 6.08 -0.33
N VAL A 209 18.10 6.76 0.65
CA VAL A 209 18.01 8.22 0.69
C VAL A 209 19.37 8.77 1.14
N LYS A 210 20.01 9.54 0.27
CA LYS A 210 21.26 10.24 0.60
C LYS A 210 21.01 11.52 1.36
N LYS A 211 20.10 12.33 0.84
CA LYS A 211 19.76 13.62 1.42
C LYS A 211 18.35 14.04 1.05
N ALA A 212 17.72 14.76 1.98
CA ALA A 212 16.49 15.49 1.73
C ALA A 212 16.74 16.95 2.08
N TYR A 213 16.38 17.87 1.19
CA TYR A 213 16.60 19.30 1.40
C TYR A 213 15.48 20.14 0.79
N GLU A 214 15.28 21.34 1.32
CA GLU A 214 14.35 22.32 0.74
C GLU A 214 14.95 22.92 -0.53
N ALA A 215 14.16 22.98 -1.59
CA ALA A 215 14.55 23.53 -2.88
C ALA A 215 14.81 25.04 -2.80
N ASP A 216 15.82 25.52 -3.52
CA ASP A 216 16.08 26.95 -3.69
C ASP A 216 14.88 27.68 -4.29
N SER A 217 14.76 28.96 -3.92
CA SER A 217 13.84 29.96 -4.42
C SER A 217 13.72 29.97 -5.95
N VAL A 218 14.81 29.75 -6.69
CA VAL A 218 14.81 29.70 -8.16
C VAL A 218 13.97 28.53 -8.66
N LEU A 219 14.27 27.31 -8.20
CA LEU A 219 13.50 26.10 -8.56
C LEU A 219 12.05 26.24 -8.07
N ALA A 220 11.86 26.79 -6.87
CA ALA A 220 10.52 27.02 -6.32
C ALA A 220 9.68 27.99 -7.16
N SER A 221 10.29 29.01 -7.76
CA SER A 221 9.62 29.97 -8.62
C SER A 221 9.32 29.42 -10.03
N SER A 222 10.08 28.43 -10.50
CA SER A 222 9.86 27.82 -11.82
C SER A 222 8.61 26.92 -11.88
N ILE A 223 8.12 26.44 -10.74
CA ILE A 223 7.00 25.49 -10.68
C ILE A 223 5.70 26.27 -10.60
N GLN A 224 4.98 26.32 -11.72
CA GLN A 224 3.66 26.94 -11.82
C GLN A 224 2.61 26.12 -11.05
N ASN A 225 1.60 26.79 -10.48
CA ASN A 225 0.47 26.18 -9.78
C ASN A 225 0.83 25.39 -8.51
N ARG A 226 1.84 25.85 -7.77
CA ARG A 226 2.15 25.28 -6.45
C ARG A 226 0.97 25.48 -5.47
N PRO A 227 0.54 24.44 -4.74
CA PRO A 227 -0.48 24.58 -3.70
C PRO A 227 -0.08 25.64 -2.66
N ALA A 228 -1.04 26.49 -2.27
CA ALA A 228 -0.80 27.48 -1.23
C ALA A 228 -0.39 26.79 0.09
N GLY A 229 0.62 27.34 0.79
CA GLY A 229 1.12 26.75 2.04
C GLY A 229 1.92 25.46 1.87
N SER A 230 2.45 25.19 0.68
CA SER A 230 3.41 24.10 0.45
C SER A 230 4.84 24.58 0.26
N LYS A 231 5.78 23.72 0.60
CA LYS A 231 7.23 23.84 0.37
C LYS A 231 7.69 22.74 -0.58
N LEU A 232 8.75 23.03 -1.33
CA LEU A 232 9.34 22.07 -2.26
C LEU A 232 10.51 21.38 -1.60
N ILE A 233 10.42 20.05 -1.48
CA ILE A 233 11.50 19.23 -0.96
C ILE A 233 12.06 18.39 -2.10
N VAL A 234 13.39 18.37 -2.20
CA VAL A 234 14.13 17.46 -3.06
C VAL A 234 14.66 16.32 -2.22
N VAL A 235 14.40 15.08 -2.66
CA VAL A 235 14.91 13.86 -2.03
C VAL A 235 15.84 13.16 -3.01
N GLU A 236 17.13 13.19 -2.68
CA GLU A 236 18.17 12.50 -3.43
C GLU A 236 18.23 11.04 -2.99
N THR A 237 17.97 10.16 -3.94
CA THR A 237 17.75 8.74 -3.72
C THR A 237 18.65 7.94 -4.65
N GLU A 238 19.45 7.05 -4.09
CA GLU A 238 20.15 6.03 -4.85
C GLU A 238 19.22 4.85 -5.12
N ILE A 239 19.13 4.44 -6.37
CA ILE A 239 18.48 3.20 -6.80
C ILE A 239 19.56 2.18 -7.13
N ARG A 240 19.46 0.97 -6.58
CA ARG A 240 20.45 -0.10 -6.74
C ARG A 240 20.09 -1.03 -7.91
N ASN A 241 20.99 -1.16 -8.89
CA ASN A 241 20.89 -2.10 -10.01
C ASN A 241 21.46 -3.47 -9.63
N SER A 242 20.80 -4.13 -8.70
CA SER A 242 21.04 -5.54 -8.38
C SER A 242 19.72 -6.29 -8.37
N SER A 243 19.78 -7.62 -8.37
CA SER A 243 18.57 -8.43 -8.46
C SER A 243 17.68 -8.24 -7.21
N VAL A 244 16.37 -8.39 -7.34
CA VAL A 244 15.43 -8.25 -6.22
C VAL A 244 15.77 -9.15 -5.03
N LYS A 245 16.26 -10.37 -5.28
CA LYS A 245 16.71 -11.30 -4.22
C LYS A 245 17.94 -10.79 -3.44
N ASP A 246 18.78 -9.97 -4.08
CA ASP A 246 20.01 -9.41 -3.50
C ASP A 246 19.78 -8.00 -2.93
N GLY A 247 18.50 -7.61 -2.82
CA GLY A 247 18.10 -6.31 -2.28
C GLY A 247 18.00 -5.20 -3.32
N GLY A 248 18.14 -5.43 -4.63
CA GLY A 248 18.09 -4.36 -5.63
C GLY A 248 16.74 -4.16 -6.33
N ALA A 249 16.69 -3.23 -7.29
CA ALA A 249 15.50 -2.88 -8.05
C ALA A 249 15.32 -3.68 -9.36
N LEU A 250 16.30 -4.52 -9.75
CA LEU A 250 16.28 -5.26 -11.01
C LEU A 250 15.50 -6.57 -10.85
N TYR A 251 14.33 -6.67 -11.50
CA TYR A 251 13.52 -7.89 -11.47
C TYR A 251 13.90 -8.88 -12.58
N ALA A 252 13.95 -8.41 -13.83
CA ALA A 252 14.38 -9.22 -14.97
C ALA A 252 15.87 -8.97 -15.25
N ILE A 253 16.72 -9.89 -14.78
CA ILE A 253 18.18 -9.78 -14.98
C ILE A 253 18.54 -9.72 -16.47
N GLU A 254 17.79 -10.44 -17.30
CA GLU A 254 18.02 -10.54 -18.75
C GLU A 254 17.89 -9.19 -19.47
N THR A 255 16.96 -8.33 -19.05
CA THR A 255 16.75 -7.03 -19.67
C THR A 255 17.69 -5.95 -19.13
N GLY A 256 18.30 -6.19 -17.95
CA GLY A 256 19.17 -5.22 -17.29
C GLY A 256 18.52 -3.85 -17.08
N THR A 257 17.18 -3.79 -17.06
CA THR A 257 16.41 -2.54 -17.03
C THR A 257 15.61 -2.46 -15.73
N VAL A 258 15.83 -1.39 -14.99
CA VAL A 258 15.01 -1.03 -13.83
C VAL A 258 13.88 -0.14 -14.31
N THR A 259 12.66 -0.64 -14.18
CA THR A 259 11.46 0.08 -14.59
C THR A 259 10.60 0.43 -13.39
N PHE A 260 10.05 1.64 -13.37
CA PHE A 260 9.07 2.06 -12.37
C PHE A 260 8.19 3.22 -12.88
N THR A 261 7.20 3.62 -12.08
CA THR A 261 6.40 4.84 -12.33
C THR A 261 6.49 5.80 -11.16
N MET A 262 6.10 7.06 -11.37
CA MET A 262 6.01 8.04 -10.28
C MET A 262 5.01 7.63 -9.20
N GLY A 263 3.95 6.88 -9.53
CA GLY A 263 3.00 6.32 -8.56
C GLY A 263 3.59 5.24 -7.63
N GLN A 264 4.75 4.69 -7.99
CA GLN A 264 5.50 3.73 -7.17
C GLN A 264 6.53 4.41 -6.25
N VAL A 265 6.74 5.73 -6.35
CA VAL A 265 7.61 6.50 -5.45
C VAL A 265 6.76 7.38 -4.56
N ARG A 266 6.99 7.35 -3.25
CA ARG A 266 6.14 8.05 -2.29
C ARG A 266 6.96 8.60 -1.13
N LEU A 267 6.59 9.78 -0.69
CA LEU A 267 7.16 10.43 0.47
C LEU A 267 6.12 10.46 1.57
N ILE A 268 6.43 9.82 2.70
CA ILE A 268 5.57 9.82 3.88
C ILE A 268 5.94 11.02 4.74
N CYS A 269 4.95 11.86 5.01
CA CYS A 269 5.11 13.11 5.76
C CYS A 269 4.29 13.12 7.04
N LYS A 270 4.85 13.70 8.11
CA LYS A 270 4.22 13.82 9.44
C LYS A 270 4.44 15.19 10.04
N GLU A 271 3.51 15.62 10.91
CA GLU A 271 3.72 16.83 11.71
C GLU A 271 4.82 16.61 12.78
N SER A 272 4.81 15.45 13.43
CA SER A 272 5.81 15.04 14.43
C SER A 272 6.63 13.83 13.93
N PRO A 273 7.89 14.03 13.49
CA PRO A 273 8.71 12.99 12.89
C PRO A 273 9.33 12.03 13.94
N ASP A 274 9.35 12.41 15.22
CA ASP A 274 10.11 11.70 16.27
C ASP A 274 9.50 10.33 16.65
N THR A 275 8.27 10.05 16.23
CA THR A 275 7.62 8.75 16.45
C THR A 275 7.07 8.18 15.15
N LEU A 276 7.08 6.85 15.01
CA LEU A 276 6.44 6.13 13.90
C LEU A 276 5.00 5.70 14.24
N THR A 277 4.36 6.40 15.18
CA THR A 277 2.98 6.17 15.65
C THR A 277 2.03 7.30 15.22
N GLY A 278 0.73 7.04 15.17
CA GLY A 278 -0.28 8.04 14.77
C GLY A 278 -0.61 8.00 13.28
N THR A 279 -0.76 9.17 12.66
CA THR A 279 -1.17 9.35 11.27
C THR A 279 -0.05 9.99 10.44
N ALA A 280 -0.01 9.70 9.14
CA ALA A 280 0.87 10.36 8.18
C ALA A 280 0.10 10.72 6.90
N GLU A 281 0.75 11.48 6.02
CA GLU A 281 0.24 11.80 4.69
C GLU A 281 1.21 11.28 3.63
N VAL A 282 0.65 10.72 2.55
CA VAL A 282 1.42 10.28 1.39
C VAL A 282 1.49 11.41 0.37
N ILE A 283 2.70 11.85 0.06
CA ILE A 283 2.97 12.83 -0.99
C ILE A 283 3.69 12.13 -2.15
N TYR A 284 3.25 12.40 -3.36
CA TYR A 284 3.83 11.82 -4.58
C TYR A 284 4.74 12.83 -5.28
N PRO A 285 5.77 12.35 -6.00
CA PRO A 285 6.67 13.26 -6.70
C PRO A 285 5.94 13.93 -7.88
N ILE A 286 6.31 15.18 -8.14
CA ILE A 286 5.87 15.93 -9.32
C ILE A 286 6.82 15.74 -10.52
N GLY A 287 7.96 15.09 -10.28
CA GLY A 287 9.03 14.89 -11.26
C GLY A 287 10.36 14.63 -10.58
N TRP A 288 11.44 14.72 -11.35
CA TRP A 288 12.81 14.71 -10.85
C TRP A 288 13.62 15.85 -11.45
N LEU A 289 14.78 16.13 -10.85
CA LEU A 289 15.74 17.06 -11.39
C LEU A 289 16.64 16.39 -12.44
N ILE A 290 16.73 17.00 -13.63
CA ILE A 290 17.76 16.65 -14.63
C ILE A 290 19.10 17.28 -14.23
N ASN A 291 19.03 18.50 -13.68
CA ASN A 291 20.14 19.34 -13.23
C ASN A 291 19.70 20.03 -11.93
N GLU A 292 20.58 20.71 -11.20
CA GLU A 292 20.25 21.38 -9.93
C GLU A 292 19.05 22.36 -10.00
N THR A 293 18.72 22.88 -11.18
CA THR A 293 17.70 23.91 -11.36
C THR A 293 16.51 23.52 -12.25
N THR A 294 16.59 22.39 -12.97
CA THR A 294 15.63 22.05 -14.02
C THR A 294 14.82 20.82 -13.63
N LEU A 295 13.53 21.03 -13.37
CA LEU A 295 12.55 19.98 -13.14
C LEU A 295 12.11 19.36 -14.48
N ASP A 296 12.17 18.04 -14.57
CA ASP A 296 11.45 17.24 -15.56
C ASP A 296 10.12 16.79 -14.95
N PRO A 297 8.99 17.46 -15.27
CA PRO A 297 7.69 17.06 -14.74
C PRO A 297 7.30 15.70 -15.30
N LYS A 298 6.91 14.77 -14.42
CA LYS A 298 6.54 13.41 -14.79
C LYS A 298 5.12 13.10 -14.34
N ALA A 299 4.34 12.53 -15.25
CA ALA A 299 3.01 12.06 -14.90
C ALA A 299 3.09 10.85 -13.95
N MET A 300 2.06 10.65 -13.12
CA MET A 300 2.04 9.54 -12.14
C MET A 300 2.16 8.17 -12.81
N THR A 301 1.57 8.07 -14.00
CA THR A 301 1.47 6.87 -14.83
C THR A 301 2.56 6.82 -15.91
N GLU A 302 3.54 7.73 -15.89
CA GLU A 302 4.65 7.69 -16.83
C GLU A 302 5.64 6.60 -16.45
N GLU A 303 5.97 5.74 -17.42
CA GLU A 303 6.94 4.66 -17.25
C GLU A 303 8.37 5.21 -17.38
N ILE A 304 9.19 4.87 -16.40
CA ILE A 304 10.59 5.28 -16.30
C ILE A 304 11.43 4.03 -16.49
N LYS A 305 12.32 4.03 -17.49
CA LYS A 305 13.22 2.91 -17.80
C LYS A 305 14.66 3.37 -17.62
N LEU A 306 15.36 2.76 -16.67
CA LEU A 306 16.78 2.93 -16.45
C LEU A 306 17.51 1.69 -16.93
N THR A 307 18.46 1.85 -17.84
CA THR A 307 19.20 0.72 -18.43
C THR A 307 20.52 0.49 -17.70
N GLY A 308 21.22 -0.61 -17.94
CA GLY A 308 22.54 -0.86 -17.34
C GLY A 308 23.55 0.28 -17.51
N ALA A 309 23.46 1.06 -18.61
CA ALA A 309 24.32 2.22 -18.85
C ALA A 309 24.08 3.38 -17.85
N ASP A 310 22.90 3.43 -17.23
CA ASP A 310 22.56 4.39 -16.19
C ASP A 310 23.24 4.06 -14.85
N PHE A 311 23.77 2.86 -14.67
CA PHE A 311 24.32 2.37 -13.40
C PHE A 311 25.84 2.08 -13.50
N PRO A 312 26.70 3.07 -13.77
CA PRO A 312 28.14 2.84 -13.94
C PRO A 312 28.81 2.27 -12.67
N SER A 313 28.28 2.60 -11.49
CA SER A 313 28.72 2.09 -10.18
C SER A 313 27.79 1.02 -9.59
N GLY A 314 26.83 0.51 -10.37
CA GLY A 314 25.75 -0.35 -9.87
C GLY A 314 24.63 0.39 -9.13
N THR A 315 24.72 1.72 -8.99
CA THR A 315 23.68 2.59 -8.44
C THR A 315 23.45 3.79 -9.35
N LYS A 316 22.23 4.34 -9.34
CA LYS A 316 21.84 5.58 -10.01
C LYS A 316 21.22 6.50 -8.98
N THR A 317 21.71 7.72 -8.90
CA THR A 317 21.12 8.74 -8.04
C THR A 317 20.07 9.53 -8.81
N LEU A 318 18.87 9.61 -8.25
CA LEU A 318 17.76 10.42 -8.74
C LEU A 318 17.34 11.43 -7.68
N LYS A 319 17.01 12.64 -8.11
CA LYS A 319 16.57 13.74 -7.23
C LYS A 319 15.08 13.98 -7.43
N PHE A 320 14.25 13.29 -6.65
CA PHE A 320 12.80 13.43 -6.72
C PHE A 320 12.34 14.72 -6.07
N VAL A 321 11.35 15.39 -6.68
CA VAL A 321 10.83 16.66 -6.18
C VAL A 321 9.39 16.49 -5.69
N PHE A 322 9.10 16.99 -4.50
CA PHE A 322 7.80 16.85 -3.82
C PHE A 322 7.27 18.20 -3.37
N ASN A 323 5.95 18.39 -3.50
CA ASN A 323 5.23 19.50 -2.87
C ASN A 323 4.65 19.04 -1.53
N ILE A 324 5.23 19.49 -0.42
CA ILE A 324 4.85 19.07 0.93
C ILE A 324 4.13 20.21 1.66
N PRO A 325 3.05 19.95 2.43
CA PRO A 325 2.46 20.94 3.31
C PRO A 325 3.45 21.50 4.33
N SER A 326 3.48 22.82 4.54
CA SER A 326 4.49 23.48 5.38
C SER A 326 4.52 22.99 6.84
N ASN A 327 3.38 22.53 7.37
CA ASN A 327 3.23 21.98 8.73
C ASN A 327 3.75 20.54 8.88
N THR A 328 4.13 19.87 7.79
CA THR A 328 4.62 18.49 7.83
C THR A 328 6.11 18.41 7.47
N LYS A 329 6.74 17.30 7.88
CA LYS A 329 8.13 16.95 7.63
C LYS A 329 8.20 15.55 7.01
N PRO A 330 9.08 15.33 6.03
CA PRO A 330 9.28 14.01 5.46
C PRO A 330 9.96 13.08 6.48
N VAL A 331 9.50 11.83 6.54
CA VAL A 331 9.99 10.84 7.51
C VAL A 331 10.58 9.62 6.82
N MET A 332 10.02 9.20 5.69
CA MET A 332 10.53 8.06 4.93
C MET A 332 10.16 8.19 3.46
N LEU A 333 11.00 7.60 2.60
CA LEU A 333 10.72 7.41 1.19
C LEU A 333 10.38 5.94 0.95
N GLN A 334 9.30 5.70 0.21
CA GLN A 334 8.90 4.37 -0.21
C GLN A 334 9.05 4.22 -1.72
N PHE A 335 9.45 3.02 -2.11
CA PHE A 335 9.59 2.60 -3.47
C PHE A 335 8.92 1.24 -3.67
N LYS A 336 7.99 1.20 -4.63
CA LYS A 336 7.13 0.05 -4.93
C LYS A 336 6.33 -0.38 -3.69
N ILE A 337 5.99 -1.66 -3.55
CA ILE A 337 5.22 -2.14 -2.40
C ILE A 337 6.05 -2.16 -1.11
N ASN A 338 7.35 -2.47 -1.17
CA ASN A 338 8.06 -3.02 0.00
C ASN A 338 9.43 -2.43 0.32
N ALA A 339 9.99 -1.57 -0.55
CA ALA A 339 11.27 -0.92 -0.28
C ALA A 339 11.03 0.42 0.40
N VAL A 340 11.64 0.62 1.57
CA VAL A 340 11.43 1.81 2.39
C VAL A 340 12.76 2.22 2.99
N ASP A 341 13.07 3.51 2.95
CA ASP A 341 14.21 4.06 3.67
C ASP A 341 13.83 5.31 4.47
N GLU A 342 14.42 5.46 5.65
CA GLU A 342 14.10 6.53 6.60
C GLU A 342 14.90 7.79 6.29
N ILE A 343 14.25 8.96 6.42
CA ILE A 343 14.88 10.26 6.18
C ILE A 343 15.38 10.79 7.53
N THR A 344 16.67 10.58 7.80
CA THR A 344 17.25 10.88 9.11
C THR A 344 17.35 12.38 9.40
N LYS A 345 17.65 13.22 8.38
CA LYS A 345 17.81 14.68 8.54
C LYS A 345 17.40 15.43 7.28
N LEU A 346 16.71 16.55 7.48
CA LEU A 346 16.40 17.52 6.43
C LEU A 346 17.46 18.62 6.46
N HIS A 347 18.25 18.71 5.40
CA HIS A 347 19.35 19.66 5.27
C HIS A 347 18.84 20.96 4.64
N LYS A 348 19.44 22.10 4.99
CA LYS A 348 19.27 23.34 4.22
C LYS A 348 20.27 23.32 3.08
N GLN A 349 19.83 23.66 1.86
CA GLN A 349 20.66 23.61 0.65
C GLN A 349 21.95 24.46 0.74
N GLN A 350 22.07 25.38 1.70
CA GLN A 350 23.22 26.27 1.90
C GLN A 350 24.28 25.76 2.90
N GLU A 351 24.10 24.61 3.55
CA GLU A 351 25.07 24.10 4.54
C GLU A 351 26.24 23.28 3.93
N GLU A 352 26.34 23.15 2.61
CA GLU A 352 27.31 22.25 1.93
C GLU A 352 28.52 22.94 1.24
N GLU A 353 28.84 24.21 1.55
CA GLU A 353 30.07 24.87 1.05
C GLU A 353 31.17 25.10 2.10
N ILE A 354 31.22 24.35 3.21
CA ILE A 354 32.31 24.44 4.20
C ILE A 354 32.96 23.09 4.48
#